data_AF-A0A439RFB3-F1
#
_entry.id   AF-A0A439RFB3-F1
#
_cell.length_a   1.000
_cell.length_b   1.000
_cell.length_c   1.000
_cell.angle_alpha   90.00
_cell.angle_beta   90.00
_cell.angle_gamma   90.00
#
_symmetry.space_group_name_H-M   'P 1'
#
loop_
_entity.id
_entity.type
_entity.pdbx_description
1 polymer ?
#
loop_
_entity_poly.entity_id
_entity_poly.type
_entity_poly.pdbx_seq_one_letter_code
_entity_poly.pdbx_strand_id
1 'polypeptide(L)'
;MARTKKTSVPTFTEQAQALGVLLTEADHAALTELEARNEEVQDDTGETDLDDDMNAGDVAEDEEQSEEPEATESFEELVGGQLEDKDTIEATKTVIANAFDDRAAFQRAKDSDNETIHRSLNKSRAKLIQEKAVACLLATSTAPDFITDSMHQGSAYNVYAADKLCDIVGALNGDVLHNAINIAVMKSLFAFRAANETFTGEMAKAACSKQIRIATPSLAKLLVRHTVSPPTAPTQASSTMQALQTLGIVVNKGSQKYPAYHLTDSPQTRRMEAVLKAA
;
A
#
# COMPACT_ATOMS: atom_id res chain seq x y z
N MET A 1 -2.81 -44.90 16.90
CA MET A 1 -2.98 -44.12 15.65
C MET A 1 -4.15 -43.17 15.83
N ALA A 2 -3.88 -41.91 16.17
CA ALA A 2 -4.92 -40.89 16.33
C ALA A 2 -5.20 -40.24 14.96
N ARG A 3 -6.44 -40.37 14.46
CA ARG A 3 -6.91 -39.66 13.27
C ARG A 3 -7.03 -38.17 13.60
N THR A 4 -6.13 -37.35 13.06
CA THR A 4 -6.28 -35.89 13.01
C THR A 4 -7.50 -35.56 12.14
N LYS A 5 -8.54 -34.98 12.75
CA LYS A 5 -9.68 -34.41 12.02
C LYS A 5 -9.19 -33.17 11.27
N LYS A 6 -9.23 -33.18 9.93
CA LYS A 6 -9.13 -31.97 9.11
C LYS A 6 -10.32 -31.08 9.49
N THR A 7 -10.05 -29.96 10.16
CA THR A 7 -11.02 -28.88 10.33
C THR A 7 -11.14 -28.17 8.99
N SER A 8 -12.27 -28.31 8.29
CA SER A 8 -12.52 -27.53 7.08
C SER A 8 -12.65 -26.06 7.47
N VAL A 9 -12.02 -25.19 6.69
CA VAL A 9 -12.16 -23.74 6.86
C VAL A 9 -13.55 -23.38 6.33
N PRO A 10 -14.40 -22.70 7.13
CA PRO A 10 -15.74 -22.32 6.68
C PRO A 10 -15.65 -21.30 5.55
N THR A 11 -16.48 -21.47 4.53
CA THR A 11 -16.53 -20.58 3.35
C THR A 11 -16.96 -19.17 3.74
N PHE A 12 -16.71 -18.16 2.88
CA PHE A 12 -17.14 -16.80 3.19
C PHE A 12 -18.67 -16.70 3.33
N THR A 13 -19.39 -17.54 2.60
CA THR A 13 -20.84 -17.70 2.70
C THR A 13 -21.28 -18.24 4.07
N GLU A 14 -20.59 -19.26 4.60
CA GLU A 14 -20.87 -19.81 5.93
C GLU A 14 -20.55 -18.81 7.06
N GLN A 15 -19.48 -18.02 6.88
CA GLN A 15 -19.12 -16.96 7.82
C GLN A 15 -20.13 -15.79 7.81
N ALA A 16 -20.67 -15.43 6.64
CA ALA A 16 -21.68 -14.38 6.52
C ALA A 16 -23.03 -14.80 7.13
N GLN A 17 -23.44 -16.06 6.93
CA GLN A 17 -24.66 -16.61 7.56
C GLN A 17 -24.54 -16.72 9.08
N ALA A 18 -23.36 -17.09 9.60
CA ALA A 18 -23.10 -17.13 11.04
C ALA A 18 -23.16 -15.75 11.72
N LEU A 19 -23.04 -14.66 10.95
CA LEU A 19 -23.08 -13.28 11.44
C LEU A 19 -24.45 -12.60 11.27
N GLY A 20 -25.46 -13.32 10.78
CA GLY A 20 -26.82 -12.78 10.59
C GLY A 20 -26.91 -11.66 9.55
N VAL A 21 -25.93 -11.58 8.64
CA VAL A 21 -25.93 -10.60 7.56
C VAL A 21 -26.81 -11.14 6.43
N LEU A 22 -27.93 -10.47 6.15
CA LEU A 22 -28.75 -10.73 4.97
C LEU A 22 -27.99 -10.25 3.73
N LEU A 23 -27.26 -11.16 3.10
CA LEU A 23 -26.65 -10.94 1.79
C LEU A 23 -27.74 -10.93 0.72
N THR A 24 -27.63 -9.99 -0.22
CA THR A 24 -28.49 -9.99 -1.40
C THR A 24 -28.03 -11.07 -2.39
N GLU A 25 -28.89 -11.48 -3.31
CA GLU A 25 -28.51 -12.44 -4.37
C GLU A 25 -27.33 -11.93 -5.22
N ALA A 26 -27.19 -10.61 -5.37
CA ALA A 26 -26.05 -9.99 -6.04
C ALA A 26 -24.74 -10.12 -5.23
N ASP A 27 -24.81 -10.01 -3.90
CA ASP A 27 -23.65 -10.21 -3.03
C ASP A 27 -23.18 -11.66 -3.06
N HIS A 28 -24.11 -12.62 -3.11
CA HIS A 28 -23.79 -14.04 -3.27
C HIS A 28 -23.09 -14.31 -4.60
N ALA A 29 -23.60 -13.76 -5.71
CA ALA A 29 -22.98 -13.93 -7.03
C ALA A 29 -21.55 -13.37 -7.06
N ALA A 30 -21.33 -12.18 -6.48
CA ALA A 30 -20.00 -11.56 -6.40
C ALA A 30 -19.03 -12.34 -5.51
N LEU A 31 -19.52 -12.91 -4.39
CA LEU A 31 -18.72 -13.76 -3.50
C LEU A 31 -18.32 -15.09 -4.17
N THR A 32 -19.26 -15.73 -4.88
CA THR A 32 -18.99 -16.98 -5.61
C THR A 32 -18.00 -16.76 -6.77
N GLU A 33 -18.08 -15.64 -7.48
CA GLU A 33 -17.10 -15.31 -8.53
C GLU A 33 -15.69 -15.03 -7.95
N LEU A 34 -15.62 -14.43 -6.76
CA LEU A 34 -14.36 -14.20 -6.05
C LEU A 34 -13.75 -15.49 -5.48
N GLU A 35 -14.58 -16.43 -5.01
CA GLU A 35 -14.15 -17.76 -4.57
C GLU A 35 -13.65 -18.60 -5.75
N ALA A 36 -14.34 -18.59 -6.89
CA ALA A 36 -13.92 -19.32 -8.09
C ALA A 36 -12.58 -18.82 -8.67
N ARG A 37 -12.34 -17.49 -8.69
CA ARG A 37 -11.05 -16.93 -9.13
C ARG A 37 -9.88 -17.26 -8.19
N ASN A 38 -10.16 -17.61 -6.93
CA ASN A 38 -9.12 -18.02 -5.98
C ASN A 38 -8.78 -19.51 -6.05
N GLU A 39 -9.69 -20.36 -6.55
CA GLU A 39 -9.42 -21.79 -6.78
C GLU A 39 -8.62 -22.03 -8.08
N GLU A 40 -8.86 -21.27 -9.16
CA GLU A 40 -8.09 -21.44 -10.42
C GLU A 40 -6.60 -21.09 -10.30
N VAL A 41 -6.18 -20.37 -9.27
CA VAL A 41 -4.76 -20.02 -9.03
C VAL A 41 -4.01 -21.14 -8.27
N GLN A 42 -4.70 -22.19 -7.82
CA GLN A 42 -4.10 -23.23 -6.95
C GLN A 42 -3.54 -24.46 -7.67
N ASP A 43 -3.75 -24.64 -8.97
CA ASP A 43 -3.40 -25.91 -9.66
C ASP A 43 -2.12 -25.88 -10.54
N ASP A 44 -1.35 -24.78 -10.57
CA ASP A 44 -0.17 -24.67 -11.45
C ASP A 44 1.15 -24.25 -10.77
N THR A 45 1.39 -24.73 -9.54
CA THR A 45 2.74 -24.72 -8.96
C THR A 45 3.20 -26.14 -8.69
N GLY A 46 3.55 -26.81 -9.78
CA GLY A 46 4.25 -28.09 -9.78
C GLY A 46 5.60 -28.01 -9.07
N GLU A 47 5.87 -29.06 -8.30
CA GLU A 47 7.11 -29.38 -7.61
C GLU A 47 8.34 -29.15 -8.51
N THR A 48 9.32 -28.43 -7.98
CA THR A 48 10.72 -28.55 -8.43
C THR A 48 11.59 -28.76 -7.20
N ASP A 49 12.12 -29.99 -7.12
CA ASP A 49 13.18 -30.42 -6.22
C ASP A 49 14.43 -29.56 -6.46
N LEU A 50 15.03 -29.04 -5.38
CA LEU A 50 16.35 -28.43 -5.41
C LEU A 50 17.23 -29.15 -4.38
N ASP A 51 18.14 -29.94 -4.94
CA ASP A 51 19.21 -30.65 -4.26
C ASP A 51 20.24 -29.70 -3.64
N ASP A 52 20.84 -30.22 -2.57
CA ASP A 52 22.06 -29.78 -1.89
C ASP A 52 23.21 -29.40 -2.84
N ASP A 53 23.87 -28.27 -2.59
CA ASP A 53 25.34 -28.27 -2.56
C ASP A 53 25.89 -27.18 -1.64
N MET A 54 26.66 -27.63 -0.65
CA MET A 54 27.38 -26.79 0.31
C MET A 54 28.73 -26.39 -0.29
N ASN A 55 29.02 -25.09 -0.40
CA ASN A 55 30.39 -24.63 -0.56
C ASN A 55 30.74 -23.55 0.47
N ALA A 56 31.55 -23.98 1.45
CA ALA A 56 32.23 -23.14 2.40
C ALA A 56 33.43 -22.47 1.71
N GLY A 57 33.44 -21.14 1.66
CA GLY A 57 34.50 -20.39 1.00
C GLY A 57 34.74 -19.05 1.68
N ASP A 58 35.70 -19.08 2.60
CA ASP A 58 36.74 -18.09 2.88
C ASP A 58 36.39 -16.66 3.32
N VAL A 59 37.08 -16.26 4.39
CA VAL A 59 36.93 -15.04 5.17
C VAL A 59 37.92 -14.02 4.64
N ALA A 60 37.42 -12.93 4.05
CA ALA A 60 38.22 -11.73 3.82
C ALA A 60 37.75 -10.65 4.79
N GLU A 61 38.62 -10.33 5.76
CA GLU A 61 38.51 -9.15 6.62
C GLU A 61 38.71 -7.90 5.75
N ASP A 62 37.62 -7.24 5.38
CA ASP A 62 37.65 -5.96 4.70
C ASP A 62 37.72 -4.84 5.76
N GLU A 63 38.77 -4.03 5.67
CA GLU A 63 39.02 -2.90 6.54
C GLU A 63 37.90 -1.85 6.34
N GLU A 64 37.13 -1.59 7.40
CA GLU A 64 36.09 -0.56 7.46
C GLU A 64 36.69 0.83 7.18
N GLN A 65 36.61 1.27 5.92
CA GLN A 65 36.71 2.67 5.56
C GLN A 65 35.43 3.37 6.04
N SER A 66 35.53 4.05 7.18
CA SER A 66 34.47 4.93 7.68
C SER A 66 34.34 6.16 6.77
N GLU A 67 33.54 6.04 5.72
CA GLU A 67 33.09 7.20 4.94
C GLU A 67 32.26 8.11 5.87
N GLU A 68 32.68 9.37 5.97
CA GLU A 68 31.86 10.40 6.62
C GLU A 68 30.50 10.45 5.92
N PRO A 69 29.37 10.50 6.65
CA PRO A 69 28.06 10.45 6.02
C PRO A 69 27.89 11.68 5.12
N GLU A 70 27.84 11.46 3.81
CA GLU A 70 27.43 12.49 2.85
C GLU A 70 26.12 13.11 3.34
N ALA A 71 26.08 14.44 3.38
CA ALA A 71 24.90 15.18 3.80
C ALA A 71 23.74 14.80 2.88
N THR A 72 22.85 13.92 3.35
CA THR A 72 21.68 13.50 2.58
C THR A 72 20.78 14.71 2.39
N GLU A 73 20.58 15.11 1.14
CA GLU A 73 19.71 16.21 0.73
C GLU A 73 18.33 16.06 1.40
N SER A 74 17.79 17.19 1.89
CA SER A 74 16.46 17.20 2.51
C SER A 74 15.38 16.98 1.45
N PHE A 75 14.20 16.50 1.90
CA PHE A 75 13.08 16.29 0.96
C PHE A 75 12.62 17.60 0.32
N GLU A 76 12.67 18.69 1.08
CA GLU A 76 12.31 20.02 0.62
C GLU A 76 13.26 20.54 -0.47
N GLU A 77 14.57 20.27 -0.35
CA GLU A 77 15.57 20.59 -1.38
C GLU A 77 15.33 19.78 -2.66
N LEU A 78 15.06 18.47 -2.53
CA LEU A 78 14.72 17.61 -3.67
C LEU A 78 13.50 18.15 -4.44
N VAL A 79 12.41 18.48 -3.73
CA VAL A 79 11.22 19.07 -4.37
C VAL A 79 11.52 20.44 -4.96
N GLY A 80 12.33 21.25 -4.27
CA GLY A 80 12.80 22.55 -4.75
C GLY A 80 13.53 22.44 -6.09
N GLY A 81 14.47 21.50 -6.22
CA GLY A 81 15.20 21.23 -7.47
C GLY A 81 14.27 20.80 -8.61
N GLN A 82 13.29 19.94 -8.33
CA GLN A 82 12.29 19.55 -9.35
C GLN A 82 11.44 20.73 -9.82
N LEU A 83 11.14 21.69 -8.93
CA LEU A 83 10.36 22.88 -9.28
C LEU A 83 11.08 23.83 -10.23
N GLU A 84 12.41 23.74 -10.37
CA GLU A 84 13.17 24.57 -11.30
C GLU A 84 13.01 24.10 -12.76
N ASP A 85 12.82 22.79 -12.97
CA ASP A 85 12.62 22.19 -14.29
C ASP A 85 11.14 22.18 -14.71
N LYS A 86 10.68 23.35 -15.18
CA LYS A 86 9.29 23.53 -15.64
C LYS A 86 8.91 22.64 -16.82
N ASP A 87 9.86 22.38 -17.72
CA ASP A 87 9.59 21.59 -18.93
C ASP A 87 9.32 20.12 -18.55
N THR A 88 10.14 19.56 -17.66
CA THR A 88 9.92 18.20 -17.12
C THR A 88 8.60 18.10 -16.35
N ILE A 89 8.24 19.13 -15.58
CA ILE A 89 6.94 19.17 -14.89
C ILE A 89 5.79 19.14 -15.87
N GLU A 90 5.76 19.99 -16.90
CA GLU A 90 4.65 20.03 -17.87
C GLU A 90 4.56 18.73 -18.69
N ALA A 91 5.70 18.15 -19.07
CA ALA A 91 5.75 16.85 -19.71
C ALA A 91 5.15 15.77 -18.80
N THR A 92 5.52 15.76 -17.52
CA THR A 92 5.06 14.76 -16.54
C THR A 92 3.58 14.95 -16.18
N LYS A 93 3.09 16.19 -16.08
CA LYS A 93 1.64 16.48 -15.95
C LYS A 93 0.85 15.83 -17.06
N THR A 94 1.35 15.92 -18.29
CA THR A 94 0.71 15.33 -19.47
C THR A 94 0.67 13.81 -19.38
N VAL A 95 1.77 13.17 -18.97
CA VAL A 95 1.83 11.71 -18.78
C VAL A 95 0.85 11.25 -17.70
N ILE A 96 0.84 11.90 -16.53
CA ILE A 96 -0.11 11.60 -15.45
C ILE A 96 -1.55 11.77 -15.93
N ALA A 97 -1.86 12.89 -16.59
CA ALA A 97 -3.20 13.16 -17.09
C ALA A 97 -3.71 12.05 -18.03
N ASN A 98 -2.86 11.64 -18.99
CA ASN A 98 -3.16 10.56 -19.93
C ASN A 98 -3.33 9.22 -19.22
N ALA A 99 -2.46 8.86 -18.26
CA ALA A 99 -2.57 7.62 -17.51
C ALA A 99 -3.90 7.53 -16.72
N PHE A 100 -4.36 8.64 -16.14
CA PHE A 100 -5.68 8.70 -15.50
C PHE A 100 -6.84 8.58 -16.50
N ASP A 101 -6.71 9.16 -17.70
CA ASP A 101 -7.71 9.06 -18.75
C ASP A 101 -7.82 7.62 -19.28
N ASP A 102 -6.68 6.95 -19.50
CA ASP A 102 -6.60 5.53 -19.87
C ASP A 102 -7.20 4.63 -18.78
N ARG A 103 -6.86 4.90 -17.51
CA ARG A 103 -7.46 4.18 -16.38
C ARG A 103 -8.97 4.36 -16.33
N ALA A 104 -9.46 5.58 -16.56
CA ALA A 104 -10.89 5.86 -16.58
C ALA A 104 -11.58 5.14 -17.75
N ALA A 105 -10.98 5.12 -18.93
CA ALA A 105 -11.47 4.38 -20.10
C ALA A 105 -11.57 2.87 -19.82
N PHE A 106 -10.53 2.28 -19.22
CA PHE A 106 -10.55 0.88 -18.81
C PHE A 106 -11.67 0.58 -17.82
N GLN A 107 -11.89 1.45 -16.82
CA GLN A 107 -12.97 1.25 -15.85
C GLN A 107 -14.34 1.36 -16.52
N ARG A 108 -14.55 2.29 -17.46
CA ARG A 108 -15.81 2.39 -18.23
C ARG A 108 -16.08 1.14 -19.06
N ALA A 109 -15.03 0.55 -19.63
CA ALA A 109 -15.15 -0.68 -20.41
C ALA A 109 -15.51 -1.89 -19.54
N LYS A 110 -15.05 -1.92 -18.28
CA LYS A 110 -15.35 -2.98 -17.32
C LYS A 110 -16.74 -2.82 -16.68
N ASP A 111 -17.08 -1.61 -16.27
CA ASP A 111 -18.31 -1.27 -15.56
C ASP A 111 -18.64 0.21 -15.84
N SER A 112 -19.52 0.44 -16.82
CA SER A 112 -19.84 1.79 -17.32
C SER A 112 -20.57 2.66 -16.30
N ASP A 113 -21.26 2.04 -15.33
CA ASP A 113 -22.21 2.72 -14.46
C ASP A 113 -21.60 3.10 -13.11
N ASN A 114 -20.31 2.82 -12.90
CA ASN A 114 -19.61 3.11 -11.66
C ASN A 114 -19.16 4.58 -11.55
N GLU A 115 -20.14 5.49 -11.48
CA GLU A 115 -19.90 6.94 -11.39
C GLU A 115 -18.99 7.33 -10.22
N THR A 116 -19.04 6.57 -9.12
CA THR A 116 -18.23 6.84 -7.93
C THR A 116 -16.74 6.68 -8.21
N ILE A 117 -16.34 5.60 -8.90
CA ILE A 117 -14.95 5.38 -9.31
C ILE A 117 -14.48 6.48 -10.25
N HIS A 118 -15.29 6.85 -11.25
CA HIS A 118 -14.93 7.91 -12.19
C HIS A 118 -14.76 9.27 -11.51
N ARG A 119 -15.62 9.60 -10.54
CA ARG A 119 -15.51 10.82 -9.74
C ARG A 119 -14.23 10.81 -8.89
N SER A 120 -13.88 9.68 -8.28
CA SER A 120 -12.64 9.54 -7.50
C SER A 120 -11.40 9.69 -8.38
N LEU A 121 -11.36 9.04 -9.55
CA LEU A 121 -10.27 9.17 -10.53
C LEU A 121 -10.08 10.62 -10.99
N ASN A 122 -11.16 11.31 -11.38
CA ASN A 122 -11.10 12.71 -11.80
C ASN A 122 -10.60 13.63 -10.68
N LYS A 123 -11.05 13.40 -9.45
CA LYS A 123 -10.62 14.15 -8.26
C LYS A 123 -9.13 13.93 -7.97
N SER A 124 -8.68 12.67 -8.01
CA SER A 124 -7.27 12.31 -7.82
C SER A 124 -6.38 12.92 -8.92
N ARG A 125 -6.79 12.80 -10.20
CA ARG A 125 -6.13 13.44 -11.34
C ARG A 125 -5.94 14.93 -11.12
N ALA A 126 -7.01 15.65 -10.79
CA ALA A 126 -6.98 17.11 -10.59
C ALA A 126 -6.00 17.54 -9.48
N LYS A 127 -5.76 16.69 -8.47
CA LYS A 127 -4.79 16.95 -7.41
C LYS A 127 -3.36 16.61 -7.83
N LEU A 128 -3.15 15.49 -8.53
CA LEU A 128 -1.81 15.02 -8.88
C LEU A 128 -1.18 15.74 -10.07
N ILE A 129 -1.97 16.40 -10.93
CA ILE A 129 -1.44 17.26 -12.01
C ILE A 129 -1.05 18.66 -11.54
N GLN A 130 -1.21 18.98 -10.25
CA GLN A 130 -0.72 20.25 -9.71
C GLN A 130 0.80 20.26 -9.72
N GLU A 131 1.40 21.41 -10.02
CA GLU A 131 2.85 21.56 -10.16
C GLU A 131 3.64 21.01 -8.96
N LYS A 132 3.24 21.38 -7.73
CA LYS A 132 3.88 20.88 -6.50
C LYS A 132 3.68 19.37 -6.31
N ALA A 133 2.53 18.84 -6.71
CA ALA A 133 2.27 17.40 -6.63
C ALA A 133 3.17 16.64 -7.61
N VAL A 134 3.33 17.13 -8.83
CA VAL A 134 4.25 16.55 -9.83
C VAL A 134 5.70 16.61 -9.38
N ALA A 135 6.15 17.77 -8.88
CA ALA A 135 7.50 17.91 -8.32
C ALA A 135 7.74 16.92 -7.16
N CYS A 136 6.75 16.73 -6.29
CA CYS A 136 6.81 15.73 -5.23
C CYS A 136 6.91 14.29 -5.77
N LEU A 137 6.14 13.94 -6.80
CA LEU A 137 6.20 12.59 -7.40
C LEU A 137 7.55 12.32 -8.08
N LEU A 138 8.11 13.32 -8.75
CA LEU A 138 9.45 13.25 -9.33
C LEU A 138 10.52 13.09 -8.24
N ALA A 139 10.43 13.88 -7.15
CA ALA A 139 11.34 13.79 -6.01
C ALA A 139 11.26 12.44 -5.27
N THR A 140 10.11 11.76 -5.30
CA THR A 140 9.96 10.40 -4.76
C THR A 140 10.27 9.30 -5.77
N SER A 141 10.74 9.64 -6.98
CA SER A 141 10.97 8.72 -8.10
C SER A 141 9.75 7.85 -8.43
N THR A 142 8.55 8.41 -8.26
CA THR A 142 7.30 7.71 -8.57
C THR A 142 7.07 7.76 -10.09
N ALA A 143 6.87 6.58 -10.68
CA ALA A 143 6.54 6.45 -12.10
C ALA A 143 5.28 7.28 -12.45
N PRO A 144 5.32 8.19 -13.45
CA PRO A 144 4.16 9.05 -13.79
C PRO A 144 2.90 8.28 -14.20
N ASP A 145 3.05 7.05 -14.68
CA ASP A 145 2.01 6.13 -15.14
C ASP A 145 1.65 5.04 -14.11
N PHE A 146 2.01 5.22 -12.83
CA PHE A 146 1.77 4.24 -11.75
C PHE A 146 0.31 3.75 -11.66
N ILE A 147 -0.66 4.57 -12.09
CA ILE A 147 -2.08 4.24 -12.03
C ILE A 147 -2.50 3.18 -13.07
N THR A 148 -1.70 3.02 -14.13
CA THR A 148 -1.91 2.08 -15.24
C THR A 148 -0.92 0.92 -15.27
N ASP A 149 0.17 0.98 -14.50
CA ASP A 149 1.33 0.07 -14.52
C ASP A 149 0.98 -1.44 -14.58
N SER A 150 -0.09 -1.85 -13.88
CA SER A 150 -0.54 -3.24 -13.81
C SER A 150 -1.81 -3.57 -14.59
N MET A 151 -2.26 -2.68 -15.48
CA MET A 151 -3.46 -2.92 -16.32
C MET A 151 -3.30 -4.12 -17.25
N HIS A 152 -2.08 -4.38 -17.74
CA HIS A 152 -1.79 -5.50 -18.63
C HIS A 152 -1.76 -6.87 -17.93
N GLN A 153 -1.57 -6.89 -16.60
CA GLN A 153 -1.52 -8.10 -15.78
C GLN A 153 -2.87 -8.40 -15.08
N GLY A 154 -3.96 -7.74 -15.50
CA GLY A 154 -5.32 -8.05 -15.03
C GLY A 154 -5.71 -7.46 -13.67
N SER A 155 -4.82 -6.75 -12.98
CA SER A 155 -5.14 -6.03 -11.74
C SER A 155 -4.53 -4.65 -11.74
N ALA A 156 -5.25 -3.66 -12.27
CA ALA A 156 -4.85 -2.27 -12.25
C ALA A 156 -4.69 -1.69 -10.84
N TYR A 157 -3.96 -0.58 -10.72
CA TYR A 157 -3.77 0.14 -9.45
C TYR A 157 -5.10 0.43 -8.75
N ASN A 158 -5.11 0.30 -7.43
CA ASN A 158 -6.31 0.49 -6.64
C ASN A 158 -6.72 1.97 -6.63
N VAL A 159 -7.91 2.28 -7.13
CA VAL A 159 -8.43 3.65 -7.19
C VAL A 159 -8.50 4.28 -5.80
N TYR A 160 -8.82 3.50 -4.76
CA TYR A 160 -8.83 3.99 -3.38
C TYR A 160 -7.42 4.35 -2.88
N ALA A 161 -6.38 3.69 -3.37
CA ALA A 161 -5.00 4.04 -3.04
C ALA A 161 -4.59 5.38 -3.66
N ALA A 162 -5.12 5.75 -4.83
CA ALA A 162 -4.85 7.06 -5.43
C ALA A 162 -5.36 8.22 -4.55
N ASP A 163 -6.54 8.07 -3.95
CA ASP A 163 -7.07 9.05 -2.99
C ASP A 163 -6.20 9.13 -1.72
N LYS A 164 -5.65 8.01 -1.24
CA LYS A 164 -4.68 8.00 -0.12
C LYS A 164 -3.39 8.69 -0.50
N LEU A 165 -2.87 8.39 -1.68
CA LEU A 165 -1.65 8.97 -2.22
C LEU A 165 -1.77 10.49 -2.36
N CYS A 166 -2.89 11.00 -2.85
CA CYS A 166 -3.14 12.45 -2.94
C CYS A 166 -3.04 13.17 -1.59
N ASP A 167 -3.59 12.56 -0.53
CA ASP A 167 -3.54 13.09 0.83
C ASP A 167 -2.09 13.08 1.38
N ILE A 168 -1.35 12.01 1.13
CA ILE A 168 0.06 11.88 1.54
C ILE A 168 0.96 12.87 0.77
N VAL A 169 0.77 13.00 -0.55
CA VAL A 169 1.50 13.98 -1.39
C VAL A 169 1.19 15.41 -0.97
N GLY A 170 -0.07 15.72 -0.65
CA GLY A 170 -0.42 17.02 -0.08
C GLY A 170 0.35 17.29 1.21
N ALA A 171 0.37 16.32 2.12
CA ALA A 171 1.05 16.43 3.40
C ALA A 171 2.59 16.58 3.27
N LEU A 172 3.22 15.83 2.35
CA LEU A 172 4.64 15.98 2.01
C LEU A 172 4.96 17.41 1.53
N ASN A 173 4.06 18.00 0.75
CA ASN A 173 4.14 19.37 0.24
C ASN A 173 3.75 20.46 1.26
N GLY A 174 3.51 20.10 2.53
CA GLY A 174 3.21 21.03 3.61
C GLY A 174 1.73 21.29 3.90
N ASP A 175 0.81 20.55 3.27
CA ASP A 175 -0.59 20.52 3.67
C ASP A 175 -0.80 19.67 4.95
N VAL A 176 -1.99 19.70 5.52
CA VAL A 176 -2.36 18.83 6.63
C VAL A 176 -2.73 17.45 6.11
N LEU A 177 -2.20 16.39 6.73
CA LEU A 177 -2.63 15.03 6.47
C LEU A 177 -4.05 14.82 7.03
N HIS A 178 -5.07 14.72 6.18
CA HIS A 178 -6.46 14.72 6.63
C HIS A 178 -7.02 13.31 6.85
N ASN A 179 -6.52 12.29 6.15
CA ASN A 179 -7.13 10.97 6.21
C ASN A 179 -6.78 10.25 7.52
N ALA A 180 -7.79 10.05 8.38
CA ALA A 180 -7.61 9.40 9.68
C ALA A 180 -7.05 7.97 9.61
N ILE A 181 -7.30 7.23 8.51
CA ILE A 181 -6.69 5.91 8.29
C ILE A 181 -5.20 6.05 7.97
N ASN A 182 -4.84 6.97 7.07
CA ASN A 182 -3.43 7.27 6.75
C ASN A 182 -2.65 7.58 8.04
N ILE A 183 -3.20 8.46 8.87
CA ILE A 183 -2.61 8.83 10.17
C ILE A 183 -2.47 7.60 11.07
N ALA A 184 -3.54 6.82 11.26
CA ALA A 184 -3.53 5.66 12.15
C ALA A 184 -2.50 4.60 11.71
N VAL A 185 -2.48 4.25 10.42
CA VAL A 185 -1.56 3.28 9.85
C VAL A 185 -0.12 3.78 9.95
N MET A 186 0.17 5.01 9.53
CA MET A 186 1.54 5.52 9.56
C MET A 186 2.07 5.74 10.98
N LYS A 187 1.28 6.32 11.90
CA LYS A 187 1.70 6.46 13.31
C LYS A 187 2.02 5.10 13.93
N SER A 188 1.21 4.08 13.63
CA SER A 188 1.49 2.72 14.06
C SER A 188 2.79 2.19 13.44
N LEU A 189 2.97 2.34 12.13
CA LEU A 189 4.15 1.89 11.42
C LEU A 189 5.45 2.49 12.00
N PHE A 190 5.47 3.80 12.29
CA PHE A 190 6.61 4.45 12.95
C PHE A 190 6.83 3.98 14.38
N ALA A 191 5.75 3.71 15.15
CA ALA A 191 5.87 3.16 16.50
C ALA A 191 6.43 1.74 16.51
N PHE A 192 6.05 0.91 15.53
CA PHE A 192 6.62 -0.43 15.35
C PHE A 192 8.12 -0.37 15.00
N ARG A 193 8.52 0.51 14.07
CA ARG A 193 9.95 0.74 13.79
C ARG A 193 10.72 1.17 15.03
N ALA A 194 10.19 2.11 15.81
CA ALA A 194 10.83 2.59 17.04
C ALA A 194 10.95 1.49 18.12
N ALA A 195 10.04 0.53 18.13
CA ALA A 195 10.09 -0.64 19.01
C ALA A 195 10.92 -1.81 18.44
N ASN A 196 11.51 -1.66 17.24
CA ASN A 196 12.16 -2.73 16.49
C ASN A 196 11.26 -3.95 16.25
N GLU A 197 9.97 -3.71 16.01
CA GLU A 197 8.95 -4.73 15.75
C GLU A 197 8.50 -4.69 14.29
N THR A 198 8.18 -5.85 13.72
CA THR A 198 7.73 -5.95 12.33
C THR A 198 6.27 -5.51 12.18
N PHE A 199 6.01 -4.57 11.28
CA PHE A 199 4.65 -4.13 10.95
C PHE A 199 4.05 -5.00 9.84
N THR A 200 3.16 -5.93 10.20
CA THR A 200 2.56 -6.88 9.24
C THR A 200 1.25 -6.35 8.64
N GLY A 201 0.74 -7.03 7.61
CA GLY A 201 -0.60 -6.76 7.08
C GLY A 201 -1.73 -6.92 8.10
N GLU A 202 -1.57 -7.79 9.11
CA GLU A 202 -2.52 -7.90 10.22
C GLU A 202 -2.50 -6.64 11.10
N MET A 203 -1.31 -6.10 11.37
CA MET A 203 -1.16 -4.85 12.12
C MET A 203 -1.75 -3.66 11.37
N ALA A 204 -1.56 -3.59 10.04
CA ALA A 204 -2.18 -2.57 9.20
C ALA A 204 -3.73 -2.63 9.25
N LYS A 205 -4.32 -3.84 9.22
CA LYS A 205 -5.76 -4.04 9.39
C LYS A 205 -6.23 -3.61 10.78
N ALA A 206 -5.50 -3.97 11.83
CA ALA A 206 -5.83 -3.60 13.20
C ALA A 206 -5.67 -2.10 13.51
N ALA A 207 -4.77 -1.40 12.82
CA ALA A 207 -4.68 0.07 12.84
C ALA A 207 -5.96 0.71 12.25
N CYS A 208 -6.59 0.07 11.25
CA CYS A 208 -7.83 0.57 10.67
C CYS A 208 -9.07 0.31 11.54
N SER A 209 -9.10 -0.81 12.29
CA SER A 209 -10.26 -1.20 13.10
C SER A 209 -9.90 -1.64 14.52
N LYS A 210 -10.47 -0.95 15.52
CA LYS A 210 -10.42 -1.34 16.94
C LYS A 210 -11.02 -2.73 17.22
N GLN A 211 -11.89 -3.24 16.35
CA GLN A 211 -12.55 -4.54 16.55
C GLN A 211 -11.68 -5.74 16.16
N ILE A 212 -10.62 -5.52 15.37
CA ILE A 212 -9.68 -6.58 15.01
C ILE A 212 -8.73 -6.80 16.19
N ARG A 213 -8.78 -7.99 16.79
CA ARG A 213 -7.94 -8.35 17.94
C ARG A 213 -6.56 -8.73 17.47
N ILE A 214 -5.55 -8.27 18.21
CA ILE A 214 -4.15 -8.70 18.04
C ILE A 214 -3.84 -9.67 19.17
N ALA A 215 -3.32 -10.84 18.84
CA ALA A 215 -3.04 -11.90 19.80
C ALA A 215 -2.05 -11.45 20.89
N THR A 216 -1.03 -10.67 20.50
CA THR A 216 0.03 -10.21 21.39
C THR A 216 -0.30 -8.82 21.98
N PRO A 217 -0.57 -8.69 23.29
CA PRO A 217 -0.99 -7.42 23.88
C PRO A 217 0.08 -6.33 23.84
N SER A 218 1.38 -6.67 23.83
CA SER A 218 2.48 -5.70 23.69
C SER A 218 2.42 -5.00 22.32
N LEU A 219 2.24 -5.75 21.24
CA LEU A 219 2.09 -5.20 19.88
C LEU A 219 0.84 -4.33 19.76
N ALA A 220 -0.24 -4.70 20.45
CA ALA A 220 -1.48 -3.92 20.44
C ALA A 220 -1.30 -2.50 20.99
N LYS A 221 -0.34 -2.29 21.91
CA LYS A 221 -0.03 -0.95 22.49
C LYS A 221 0.71 -0.03 21.52
N LEU A 222 1.35 -0.59 20.50
CA LEU A 222 2.06 0.17 19.46
C LEU A 222 1.10 0.70 18.38
N LEU A 223 -0.14 0.22 18.35
CA LEU A 223 -1.13 0.59 17.33
C LEU A 223 -1.88 1.87 17.72
N VAL A 224 -1.82 2.88 16.86
CA VAL A 224 -2.80 3.96 16.80
C VAL A 224 -3.97 3.48 15.96
N ARG A 225 -5.17 3.42 16.54
CA ARG A 225 -6.32 2.76 15.90
C ARG A 225 -7.46 3.70 15.54
N HIS A 226 -7.96 3.54 14.31
CA HIS A 226 -9.21 4.11 13.85
C HIS A 226 -10.37 3.09 13.97
N THR A 227 -11.59 3.50 13.60
CA THR A 227 -12.82 2.73 13.84
C THR A 227 -13.63 2.50 12.56
N VAL A 228 -13.01 1.90 11.53
CA VAL A 228 -13.81 1.29 10.46
C VAL A 228 -14.33 -0.09 10.88
N SER A 229 -15.38 -0.56 10.20
CA SER A 229 -15.89 -1.92 10.39
C SER A 229 -14.82 -2.97 10.03
N PRO A 230 -14.83 -4.16 10.66
CA PRO A 230 -13.87 -5.22 10.34
C PRO A 230 -13.84 -5.61 8.85
N PRO A 231 -14.97 -5.74 8.12
CA PRO A 231 -14.95 -6.04 6.70
C PRO A 231 -14.30 -4.95 5.83
N THR A 232 -14.37 -3.68 6.25
CA THR A 232 -13.79 -2.55 5.52
C THR A 232 -12.29 -2.37 5.81
N ALA A 233 -11.79 -2.90 6.93
CA ALA A 233 -10.40 -2.71 7.37
C ALA A 233 -9.36 -3.25 6.37
N PRO A 234 -9.50 -4.44 5.74
CA PRO A 234 -8.55 -4.92 4.73
C PRO A 234 -8.35 -3.95 3.57
N THR A 235 -9.43 -3.42 3.00
CA THR A 235 -9.37 -2.47 1.87
C THR A 235 -8.73 -1.14 2.26
N GLN A 236 -9.02 -0.64 3.46
CA GLN A 236 -8.42 0.60 3.98
C GLN A 236 -6.93 0.43 4.27
N ALA A 237 -6.54 -0.72 4.82
CA ALA A 237 -5.14 -1.05 5.07
C ALA A 237 -4.37 -1.20 3.75
N SER A 238 -4.87 -2.03 2.82
CA SER A 238 -4.17 -2.30 1.56
C SER A 238 -4.01 -1.05 0.70
N SER A 239 -5.05 -0.20 0.60
CA SER A 239 -4.96 1.07 -0.14
C SER A 239 -3.94 2.03 0.44
N THR A 240 -3.87 2.12 1.78
CA THR A 240 -2.87 2.95 2.47
C THR A 240 -1.46 2.42 2.26
N MET A 241 -1.24 1.10 2.42
CA MET A 241 0.07 0.50 2.23
C MET A 241 0.54 0.60 0.78
N GLN A 242 -0.35 0.39 -0.20
CA GLN A 242 -0.02 0.56 -1.61
C GLN A 242 0.42 1.99 -1.94
N ALA A 243 -0.29 3.00 -1.41
CA ALA A 243 0.09 4.40 -1.59
C ALA A 243 1.49 4.71 -1.00
N LEU A 244 1.79 4.17 0.19
CA LEU A 244 3.10 4.33 0.82
C LEU A 244 4.22 3.63 0.04
N GLN A 245 3.92 2.46 -0.54
CA GLN A 245 4.87 1.75 -1.41
C GLN A 245 5.13 2.52 -2.71
N THR A 246 4.09 3.09 -3.33
CA THR A 246 4.23 3.92 -4.55
C THR A 246 5.12 5.15 -4.35
N LEU A 247 5.10 5.74 -3.14
CA LEU A 247 5.96 6.88 -2.79
C LEU A 247 7.35 6.46 -2.27
N GLY A 248 7.65 5.16 -2.25
CA GLY A 248 8.91 4.64 -1.72
C GLY A 248 9.09 4.88 -0.22
N ILE A 249 8.02 5.14 0.53
CA ILE A 249 8.06 5.32 1.99
C ILE A 249 8.15 3.96 2.70
N VAL A 250 7.53 2.94 2.09
CA VAL A 250 7.49 1.58 2.61
C VAL A 250 7.92 0.59 1.54
N VAL A 251 8.60 -0.46 1.96
CA VAL A 251 8.83 -1.68 1.17
C VAL A 251 8.17 -2.87 1.85
N ASN A 252 7.58 -3.78 1.06
CA ASN A 252 7.13 -5.07 1.57
C ASN A 252 8.29 -6.07 1.40
N LYS A 253 8.86 -6.53 2.52
CA LYS A 253 9.88 -7.59 2.54
C LYS A 253 9.29 -8.98 2.78
N GLY A 254 7.97 -9.07 3.01
CA GLY A 254 7.23 -10.32 3.12
C GLY A 254 6.65 -10.78 1.78
N SER A 255 5.83 -11.83 1.82
CA SER A 255 5.09 -12.29 0.65
C SER A 255 3.81 -11.47 0.43
N GLN A 256 3.13 -11.63 -0.71
CA GLN A 256 1.81 -11.02 -0.93
C GLN A 256 0.77 -11.54 0.08
N LYS A 257 0.84 -12.83 0.44
CA LYS A 257 -0.07 -13.46 1.41
C LYS A 257 0.22 -13.02 2.85
N TYR A 258 1.50 -12.84 3.18
CA TYR A 258 1.98 -12.47 4.50
C TYR A 258 2.91 -11.25 4.39
N PRO A 259 2.35 -10.06 4.17
CA PRO A 259 3.16 -8.87 3.98
C PRO A 259 3.81 -8.43 5.30
N ALA A 260 5.08 -8.05 5.19
CA ALA A 260 5.89 -7.48 6.25
C ALA A 260 6.46 -6.15 5.75
N TYR A 261 5.96 -5.06 6.31
CA TYR A 261 6.21 -3.72 5.83
C TYR A 261 7.33 -3.06 6.63
N HIS A 262 8.30 -2.49 5.91
CA HIS A 262 9.43 -1.78 6.49
C HIS A 262 9.46 -0.36 5.94
N LEU A 263 9.66 0.61 6.83
CA LEU A 263 9.96 1.98 6.43
C LEU A 263 11.33 2.00 5.72
N THR A 264 11.44 2.82 4.68
CA THR A 264 12.72 3.13 4.03
C THR A 264 13.43 4.27 4.79
N ASP A 265 14.73 4.43 4.56
CA ASP A 265 15.50 5.55 5.13
C ASP A 265 15.57 6.78 4.21
N SER A 266 14.61 6.87 3.27
CA SER A 266 14.55 7.93 2.26
C SER A 266 14.15 9.29 2.84
N PRO A 267 14.50 10.42 2.16
CA PRO A 267 14.14 11.76 2.61
C PRO A 267 12.63 11.94 2.83
N GLN A 268 11.78 11.41 1.94
CA GLN A 268 10.31 11.49 2.08
C GLN A 268 9.79 10.73 3.31
N THR A 269 10.45 9.64 3.72
CA THR A 269 10.07 8.92 4.94
C THR A 269 10.36 9.74 6.19
N ARG A 270 11.54 10.38 6.24
CA ARG A 270 11.91 11.29 7.35
C ARG A 270 10.98 12.50 7.40
N ARG A 271 10.66 13.10 6.25
CA ARG A 271 9.69 14.19 6.14
C ARG A 271 8.32 13.78 6.65
N MET A 272 7.82 12.61 6.24
CA MET A 272 6.53 12.11 6.68
C MET A 272 6.48 11.88 8.20
N GLU A 273 7.57 11.39 8.79
CA GLU A 273 7.67 11.27 10.25
C GLU A 273 7.53 12.62 10.95
N ALA A 274 8.17 13.67 10.42
CA ALA A 274 8.06 15.03 10.95
C ALA A 274 6.63 15.57 10.84
N VAL A 275 5.97 15.35 9.69
CA VAL A 275 4.56 15.73 9.46
C VAL A 275 3.64 15.06 10.49
N LEU A 276 3.83 13.76 10.75
CA LEU A 276 3.00 13.01 11.70
C LEU A 276 3.22 13.39 13.17
N LYS A 277 4.40 13.93 13.52
CA LYS A 277 4.69 14.47 14.85
C LYS A 277 4.00 15.83 15.06
N ALA A 278 3.74 16.57 14.00
CA ALA A 278 3.05 17.86 14.05
C ALA A 278 1.50 17.73 14.03
N ALA A 279 0.98 16.60 13.56
CA ALA A 279 -0.46 16.29 13.45
C ALA A 279 -1.03 15.57 14.69
#